data_AF-B7P9A7-F1
#
_entry.id   AF-B7P9A7-F1
#
_cell.length_a   1.000
_cell.length_b   1.000
_cell.length_c   1.000
_cell.angle_alpha   90.00
_cell.angle_beta   90.00
_cell.angle_gamma   90.00
#
_symmetry.space_group_name_H-M   'P 1'
#
loop_
_entity.id
_entity.type
_entity.pdbx_description
1 polymer ?
#
loop_
_entity_poly.entity_id
_entity_poly.type
_entity_poly.pdbx_seq_one_letter_code
_entity_poly.pdbx_strand_id
1 'polypeptide(L)' 'MAPVCLLQNLILEPGNEVYAHWQEVPIPIYIKYYFFNVTNPNEVLEQTEKPRLEELGLRE' A
#
# COMPACT_ATOMS: atom_id res chain seq x y z
N MET A 1 18.14 -22.40 -27.51
CA MET A 1 16.86 -22.99 -27.08
C MET A 1 16.52 -22.65 -25.61
N ALA A 2 16.99 -21.51 -25.08
CA ALA A 2 16.85 -21.15 -23.66
C ALA A 2 15.98 -19.91 -23.31
N PRO A 3 15.62 -18.97 -24.23
CA PRO A 3 14.82 -17.81 -23.82
C PRO A 3 13.31 -18.08 -23.75
N VAL A 4 12.82 -19.13 -24.43
CA VAL A 4 11.37 -19.44 -24.50
C VAL A 4 10.85 -20.06 -23.18
N CYS A 5 11.64 -20.90 -22.51
CA CYS A 5 11.20 -21.59 -21.29
C CYS A 5 11.00 -20.67 -20.08
N LEU A 6 11.76 -19.56 -19.97
CA LEU A 6 11.59 -18.60 -18.87
C LEU A 6 10.26 -17.84 -18.98
N LEU A 7 9.81 -17.53 -20.20
CA LEU A 7 8.57 -16.81 -20.43
C LEU A 7 7.33 -17.68 -20.19
N GLN A 8 7.42 -19.00 -20.40
CA GLN A 8 6.32 -19.94 -20.09
C GLN A 8 5.94 -19.90 -18.61
N ASN A 9 6.93 -19.76 -17.73
CA ASN A 9 6.68 -19.68 -16.30
C ASN A 9 6.05 -18.35 -15.86
N LEU A 10 5.98 -17.33 -16.72
CA LEU A 10 5.30 -16.06 -16.45
C LEU A 10 3.82 -16.08 -16.84
N ILE A 11 3.37 -17.13 -17.53
CA ILE A 11 1.96 -17.32 -17.87
C ILE A 11 1.22 -17.69 -16.58
N LEU A 12 0.07 -17.09 -16.32
CA LEU A 12 -0.76 -17.45 -15.16
C LEU A 12 -1.56 -18.71 -15.49
N GLU A 13 -0.95 -19.87 -15.22
CA GLU A 13 -1.54 -21.19 -15.42
C GLU A 13 -1.59 -21.97 -14.11
N PRO A 14 -2.76 -22.57 -13.76
CA PRO A 14 -2.87 -23.41 -12.56
C PRO A 14 -1.83 -24.53 -12.53
N GLY A 15 -1.08 -24.62 -11.44
CA GLY A 15 -0.05 -25.64 -11.24
C GLY A 15 1.39 -25.16 -11.43
N ASN A 16 1.61 -23.94 -11.95
CA ASN A 16 2.93 -23.33 -11.97
C ASN A 16 3.20 -22.43 -10.75
N GLU A 17 4.48 -22.18 -10.48
CA GLU A 17 4.93 -21.45 -9.29
C GLU A 17 4.50 -19.98 -9.29
N VAL A 18 4.49 -19.32 -10.45
CA VAL A 18 4.09 -17.90 -10.57
C VAL A 18 2.60 -17.71 -10.28
N TYR A 19 1.76 -18.66 -10.68
CA TYR A 19 0.35 -18.68 -10.32
C TYR A 19 0.17 -18.81 -8.81
N ALA A 20 0.91 -19.71 -8.15
CA ALA A 20 0.86 -19.87 -6.70
C ALA A 20 1.27 -18.58 -5.96
N HIS A 21 2.37 -17.94 -6.38
CA HIS A 21 2.82 -16.67 -5.79
C HIS A 21 1.91 -15.47 -6.08
N TRP A 22 1.20 -15.48 -7.22
CA TRP A 22 0.17 -14.47 -7.52
C TRP A 22 -1.07 -14.63 -6.64
N GLN A 23 -1.47 -15.88 -6.35
CA GLN A 23 -2.58 -16.15 -5.44
C GLN A 23 -2.23 -15.82 -3.97
N GLU A 24 -1.03 -16.19 -3.54
CA GLU A 24 -0.55 -15.97 -2.18
C GLU A 24 0.90 -15.47 -2.22
N VAL A 25 1.08 -14.20 -1.83
CA VAL A 25 2.40 -13.56 -1.88
C VAL A 25 3.31 -14.20 -0.81
N PRO A 26 4.50 -14.70 -1.17
CA PRO A 26 5.37 -15.45 -0.26
C PRO A 26 6.10 -14.57 0.77
N ILE A 27 5.89 -13.25 0.71
CA ILE A 27 6.52 -12.27 1.60
C ILE A 27 5.46 -11.41 2.29
N PRO A 28 5.64 -11.09 3.58
CA PRO A 28 4.73 -10.19 4.28
C PRO A 28 4.88 -8.76 3.74
N ILE A 29 3.76 -8.14 3.39
CA ILE A 29 3.69 -6.73 2.99
C ILE A 29 3.18 -5.92 4.18
N TYR A 30 3.97 -4.94 4.62
CA TYR A 30 3.60 -4.02 5.70
C TYR A 30 3.20 -2.67 5.12
N ILE A 31 2.05 -2.15 5.54
CA ILE A 31 1.57 -0.82 5.18
C ILE A 31 1.36 -0.04 6.47
N LYS A 32 1.98 1.14 6.56
CA LYS A 32 1.79 2.08 7.67
C LYS A 32 0.90 3.22 7.21
N TYR A 33 -0.14 3.50 8.00
CA TYR A 33 -1.07 4.60 7.75
C TYR A 33 -0.83 5.71 8.75
N TYR A 34 -0.79 6.94 8.24
CA TYR A 34 -0.64 8.16 9.02
C TYR A 34 -1.78 9.08 8.66
N PHE A 35 -2.57 9.45 9.66
CA PHE A 35 -3.65 10.42 9.52
C PHE A 35 -3.23 11.72 10.21
N PHE A 36 -3.78 12.84 9.75
CA PHE A 36 -3.59 14.13 10.40
C PHE A 36 -4.95 14.65 10.84
N ASN A 37 -5.16 14.70 12.15
CA ASN A 37 -6.34 15.30 12.77
C ASN A 37 -6.25 16.81 12.69
N VAL A 38 -7.33 17.46 12.27
CA VAL A 38 -7.43 18.93 12.26
C VAL A 38 -7.99 19.39 13.60
N THR A 39 -7.21 20.16 14.36
CA THR A 39 -7.60 20.58 15.73
C THR A 39 -8.33 21.91 15.79
N ASN A 40 -8.32 22.70 14.70
CA ASN A 40 -9.01 23.99 14.57
C ASN A 40 -9.93 24.04 13.32
N PRO A 41 -10.92 23.13 13.19
CA PRO A 41 -11.70 23.01 11.97
C PRO A 41 -12.56 24.25 11.66
N ASN A 42 -13.07 24.95 12.68
CA ASN A 42 -13.93 26.10 12.48
C ASN A 42 -13.16 27.28 11.85
N GLU A 43 -11.98 27.57 12.38
CA GLU A 43 -11.10 28.65 11.91
C GLU A 43 -10.58 28.39 10.50
N VAL A 44 -10.40 27.10 10.15
CA VAL A 44 -10.06 26.68 8.79
C VAL A 44 -11.21 26.95 7.83
N LEU A 45 -12.44 26.61 8.22
CA LEU A 45 -13.63 26.83 7.41
C LEU A 45 -13.93 28.32 7.23
N GLU A 46 -13.71 29.11 8.28
CA GLU A 46 -13.86 30.57 8.27
C GLU A 46 -12.70 31.29 7.58
N GLN A 47 -11.63 30.57 7.18
CA GLN A 47 -10.43 31.11 6.53
C GLN A 47 -9.68 32.15 7.37
N THR A 48 -9.81 32.08 8.69
CA THR A 48 -9.19 33.02 9.62
C THR A 48 -7.79 32.57 10.05
N GLU A 49 -7.58 31.25 10.13
CA GLU A 49 -6.30 30.66 10.51
C GLU A 49 -5.90 29.49 9.61
N LYS A 50 -4.60 29.14 9.64
CA LYS A 50 -4.09 27.94 8.98
C LYS A 50 -4.51 26.69 9.76
N PRO A 51 -4.72 25.54 9.08
CA PRO A 51 -4.98 24.27 9.77
C PRO A 51 -3.84 23.89 10.72
N ARG A 52 -4.21 23.50 11.93
CA ARG A 52 -3.35 22.90 12.95
C ARG A 52 -3.56 21.40 12.91
N LEU A 53 -2.50 20.67 12.62
CA LEU A 53 -2.55 19.23 12.40
C LEU A 53 -1.85 18.48 13.53
N GLU A 54 -2.50 17.42 14.00
CA GLU A 54 -1.90 16.44 14.90
C GLU A 54 -1.85 15.08 14.22
N GLU A 55 -0.67 14.45 14.20
CA GLU A 55 -0.49 13.14 13.62
C GLU A 55 -1.17 12.06 14.48
N LEU A 56 -2.04 11.29 13.84
CA LEU A 56 -2.65 10.08 14.37
C LEU A 56 -2.08 8.88 13.60
N GLY A 57 -1.25 8.10 14.28
CA GLY A 57 -0.64 6.89 13.73
C GLY A 57 -0.13 5.99 14.85
N LEU A 58 0.08 4.72 14.55
CA LEU A 58 0.79 3.81 15.45
C LEU A 58 2.25 4.26 15.50
N ARG A 59 2.66 4.90 16.60
CA ARG A 59 4.08 5.09 16.89
C ARG A 59 4.63 3.72 17.26
N GLU A 60 5.36 3.10 16.33
CA GLU A 60 6.28 2.01 16.69
C GLU A 60 7.40 2.55 17.59
#